data_AF-G5AJV8-F1
#
_entry.id   AF-G5AJV8-F1
#
_cell.length_a   1.000
_cell.length_b   1.000
_cell.length_c   1.000
_cell.angle_alpha   90.00
_cell.angle_beta   90.00
_cell.angle_gamma   90.00
#
_symmetry.space_group_name_H-M   'P 1'
#
loop_
_entity.id
_entity.type
_entity.pdbx_description
1 polymer ?
#
loop_
_entity_poly.entity_id
_entity_poly.type
_entity_poly.pdbx_seq_one_letter_code
_entity_poly.pdbx_strand_id
1 'polypeptide(L)'
;MKDCLIFVFMSAAVTDPDNLMWINQYTLPSQMCLNMLQKQEQRTSVNIMCVGQPLIVLSNIKEVSASPAIFSGRVYGILSWTKGVITLGSEGFFTEVHPYTRWIMEIMSTH
;
A
#
# COMPACT_ATOMS: atom_id res chain seq x y z
N MET A 1 1.72 0.90 -16.65
CA MET A 1 1.89 0.50 -15.24
C MET A 1 2.96 1.40 -14.65
N LYS A 2 2.84 1.78 -13.37
CA LYS A 2 3.80 2.68 -12.70
C LYS A 2 4.65 1.86 -11.71
N ASP A 3 5.96 2.08 -11.70
CA ASP A 3 6.94 1.36 -10.88
C ASP A 3 7.08 2.03 -9.52
N CYS A 4 6.41 1.49 -8.51
CA CYS A 4 6.38 2.03 -7.17
C CYS A 4 7.39 1.33 -6.26
N LEU A 5 8.23 2.14 -5.62
CA LEU A 5 9.05 1.72 -4.50
C LEU A 5 8.21 1.79 -3.23
N ILE A 6 8.03 0.65 -2.57
CA ILE A 6 7.28 0.55 -1.31
C ILE A 6 8.26 0.27 -0.19
N PHE A 7 8.21 1.08 0.87
CA PHE A 7 9.02 0.90 2.07
C PHE A 7 8.15 0.40 3.20
N VAL A 8 8.52 -0.72 3.82
CA VAL A 8 7.75 -1.35 4.90
C VAL A 8 8.69 -1.70 6.05
N PHE A 9 8.31 -1.31 7.26
CA PHE A 9 8.92 -1.85 8.48
C PHE A 9 8.32 -3.23 8.74
N MET A 10 9.17 -4.26 8.73
CA MET A 10 8.73 -5.63 8.96
C MET A 10 8.95 -6.02 10.41
N SER A 11 7.93 -6.58 11.06
CA SER A 11 8.12 -7.30 12.32
C SER A 11 7.95 -8.80 12.12
N ALA A 12 8.99 -9.55 12.45
CA ALA A 12 8.98 -11.02 12.46
C ALA A 12 8.40 -11.59 13.77
N ALA A 13 8.09 -10.76 14.77
CA ALA A 13 7.62 -11.16 16.10
C ALA A 13 6.67 -10.12 16.72
N VAL A 14 6.25 -10.31 17.98
CA VAL A 14 5.42 -9.33 18.73
C VAL A 14 6.24 -8.09 19.16
N THR A 15 7.54 -8.06 18.88
CA THR A 15 8.46 -6.96 19.20
C THR A 15 8.54 -5.91 18.09
N ASP A 16 9.05 -4.73 18.43
CA ASP A 16 9.14 -3.59 17.51
C ASP A 16 9.89 -3.94 16.20
N PRO A 17 9.43 -3.44 15.05
CA PRO A 17 10.03 -3.70 13.75
C PRO A 17 11.30 -2.86 13.56
N ASP A 18 12.47 -3.49 13.69
CA ASP A 18 13.76 -2.79 13.58
C ASP A 18 14.29 -2.67 12.14
N ASN A 19 13.82 -3.50 11.21
CA ASN A 19 14.34 -3.55 9.85
C ASN A 19 13.40 -2.89 8.84
N LEU A 20 13.87 -1.79 8.26
CA LEU A 20 13.26 -1.17 7.08
C LEU A 20 13.56 -2.02 5.84
N MET A 21 12.51 -2.56 5.22
CA MET A 21 12.62 -3.28 3.96
C MET A 21 11.95 -2.49 2.84
N TRP A 22 12.31 -2.83 1.60
CA TRP A 22 11.71 -2.21 0.43
C TRP A 22 11.49 -3.22 -0.68
N ILE A 23 10.53 -2.93 -1.54
CA ILE A 23 10.26 -3.70 -2.76
C ILE A 23 9.87 -2.75 -3.89
N ASN A 24 10.30 -3.08 -5.11
CA ASN A 24 9.79 -2.45 -6.32
C ASN A 24 8.61 -3.25 -6.86
N GLN A 25 7.45 -2.61 -7.02
CA GLN A 25 6.23 -3.23 -7.47
C GLN A 25 5.47 -2.35 -8.44
N TYR A 26 4.68 -2.98 -9.31
CA TYR A 26 3.89 -2.27 -10.31
C TYR A 26 2.48 -1.99 -9.80
N THR A 27 1.99 -0.76 -10.01
CA THR A 27 0.57 -0.45 -9.79
C THR A 27 -0.30 -1.21 -10.79
N LEU A 28 -1.36 -1.82 -10.29
CA LEU A 28 -2.34 -2.48 -11.14
C LEU A 28 -3.27 -1.46 -11.82
N PRO A 29 -3.75 -1.76 -13.04
CA PRO A 29 -4.79 -0.97 -13.68
C PRO A 29 -6.08 -0.95 -12.84
N SER A 30 -6.84 0.15 -12.90
CA SER A 30 -8.07 0.33 -12.11
C SER A 30 -9.06 -0.82 -12.25
N GLN A 31 -9.24 -1.37 -13.45
CA GLN A 31 -10.14 -2.52 -13.67
C GLN A 31 -9.70 -3.77 -12.90
N MET A 32 -8.40 -4.07 -12.87
CA MET A 32 -7.89 -5.21 -12.12
C MET A 32 -8.00 -4.97 -10.62
N CYS A 33 -7.70 -3.74 -10.18
CA CYS A 33 -7.85 -3.35 -8.78
C CYS A 33 -9.30 -3.47 -8.29
N LEU A 34 -10.28 -3.01 -9.09
CA LEU A 34 -11.71 -3.15 -8.80
C LEU A 34 -12.13 -4.61 -8.71
N ASN A 35 -11.65 -5.46 -9.62
CA ASN A 35 -11.93 -6.90 -9.56
C ASN A 35 -11.39 -7.53 -8.27
N MET A 36 -10.22 -7.09 -7.77
CA MET A 36 -9.66 -7.56 -6.51
C MET A 36 -10.46 -7.07 -5.31
N LEU A 37 -10.86 -5.80 -5.28
CA LEU A 37 -11.71 -5.24 -4.24
C LEU A 37 -13.06 -5.95 -4.16
N GLN A 38 -13.69 -6.24 -5.31
CA GLN A 38 -14.95 -6.96 -5.37
C GLN A 38 -14.82 -8.40 -4.86
N LYS A 39 -13.71 -9.10 -5.18
CA LYS A 39 -13.42 -10.44 -4.65
C LYS A 39 -13.22 -10.44 -3.13
N GLN A 40 -12.81 -9.32 -2.55
CA GLN A 40 -12.67 -9.17 -1.10
C GLN A 40 -13.94 -8.63 -0.43
N GLU A 41 -15.06 -8.50 -1.16
CA GLU A 41 -16.32 -7.89 -0.68
C GLU A 41 -16.12 -6.49 -0.08
N GLN A 42 -15.01 -5.82 -0.43
CA GLN A 42 -14.64 -4.50 0.05
C GLN A 42 -15.30 -3.45 -0.86
N ARG A 43 -16.34 -2.81 -0.35
CA ARG A 43 -17.01 -1.69 -1.03
C ARG A 43 -16.43 -0.38 -0.51
N THR A 44 -15.29 0.02 -1.05
CA THR A 44 -14.59 1.23 -0.57
C THR A 44 -15.13 2.47 -1.29
N SER A 45 -15.59 3.47 -0.54
CA SER A 45 -15.90 4.83 -1.03
C SER A 45 -14.64 5.69 -1.25
N VAL A 46 -13.47 5.12 -1.00
CA VAL A 46 -12.17 5.80 -0.95
C VAL A 46 -11.42 5.56 -2.26
N ASN A 47 -10.61 6.54 -2.69
CA ASN A 47 -9.72 6.38 -3.84
C ASN A 47 -8.58 5.41 -3.47
N ILE A 48 -8.59 4.21 -4.04
CA ILE A 48 -7.64 3.14 -3.75
C ILE A 48 -6.82 2.80 -5.00
N MET A 49 -5.51 2.68 -4.82
CA MET A 49 -4.62 2.03 -5.78
C MET A 49 -4.21 0.65 -5.28
N CYS A 50 -4.14 -0.32 -6.18
CA CYS A 50 -3.69 -1.67 -5.87
C CYS A 50 -2.29 -1.90 -6.42
N VAL A 51 -1.48 -2.66 -5.67
CA VAL A 51 -0.12 -3.05 -6.03
C VAL A 51 0.06 -4.54 -5.77
N GLY A 52 0.98 -5.17 -6.50
CA GLY A 52 1.31 -6.60 -6.34
C GLY A 52 0.29 -7.50 -7.03
N GLN A 53 0.34 -8.78 -6.70
CA GLN A 53 -0.58 -9.79 -7.24
C GLN A 53 -1.15 -10.66 -6.12
N PRO A 54 -2.32 -11.30 -6.33
CA PRO A 54 -2.87 -12.25 -5.38
C PRO A 54 -1.98 -13.50 -5.33
N LEU A 55 -0.91 -13.44 -4.53
CA LEU A 55 -0.06 -14.58 -4.21
C LEU A 55 -0.56 -15.20 -2.90
N ILE A 56 -0.71 -16.52 -2.89
CA ILE A 56 -1.00 -17.26 -1.66
C ILE A 56 0.29 -17.33 -0.86
N VAL A 57 0.47 -16.39 0.06
CA VAL A 57 1.60 -16.41 0.98
C VAL A 57 1.09 -16.74 2.37
N LEU A 58 1.31 -17.99 2.78
CA LEU A 58 1.11 -18.48 4.14
C LEU A 58 2.25 -17.97 5.02
N SER A 59 2.18 -16.74 5.52
CA SER A 59 3.18 -16.24 6.47
C SER A 59 2.54 -15.41 7.57
N ASN A 60 2.89 -15.73 8.82
CA ASN A 60 2.44 -15.04 10.04
C ASN A 60 3.14 -13.68 10.26
N ILE A 61 3.69 -13.06 9.22
CA ILE A 61 4.43 -11.81 9.32
C ILE A 61 3.42 -10.66 9.40
N LYS A 62 3.58 -9.78 10.39
CA LYS A 62 2.81 -8.54 10.49
C LYS A 62 3.62 -7.41 9.87
N GLU A 63 3.12 -6.86 8.78
CA GLU A 63 3.65 -5.63 8.19
C GLU A 63 3.00 -4.41 8.86
N VAL A 64 3.79 -3.36 9.08
CA VAL A 64 3.28 -2.10 9.62
C VAL A 64 2.45 -1.38 8.55
N SER A 65 1.21 -1.05 8.91
CA SER A 65 0.32 -0.22 8.08
C SER A 65 0.89 1.19 7.90
N ALA A 66 0.37 1.96 6.93
CA ALA A 66 0.83 3.31 6.59
C ALA A 66 2.21 3.43 5.91
N SER A 67 2.73 2.33 5.37
CA SER A 67 3.90 2.28 4.49
C SER A 67 3.70 3.10 3.20
N PRO A 68 4.63 4.01 2.81
CA PRO A 68 4.48 4.84 1.62
C PRO A 68 4.81 4.08 0.33
N ALA A 69 4.00 4.32 -0.71
CA ALA A 69 4.31 3.95 -2.08
C ALA A 69 4.82 5.17 -2.86
N ILE A 70 6.06 5.09 -3.32
CA ILE A 70 6.78 6.21 -3.94
C ILE A 70 7.00 5.91 -5.42
N PHE A 71 6.57 6.82 -6.29
CA PHE A 71 6.84 6.76 -7.74
C PHE A 71 7.51 8.06 -8.18
N SER A 72 8.65 7.96 -8.86
CA SER A 72 9.41 9.12 -9.35
C SER A 72 9.67 10.17 -8.26
N GLY A 73 10.07 9.72 -7.07
CA GLY A 73 10.37 10.58 -5.92
C GLY A 73 9.16 11.27 -5.25
N ARG A 74 7.93 10.90 -5.61
CA ARG A 74 6.70 11.45 -5.03
C ARG A 74 5.88 10.35 -4.36
N VAL A 75 5.19 10.69 -3.27
CA VAL A 75 4.26 9.75 -2.60
C VAL A 75 2.97 9.69 -3.41
N TYR A 76 2.61 8.50 -3.89
CA TYR A 76 1.37 8.26 -4.65
C TYR A 76 0.32 7.55 -3.82
N GLY A 77 0.73 6.72 -2.87
CA GLY A 77 -0.19 5.98 -2.03
C GLY A 77 0.36 5.74 -0.64
N ILE A 78 -0.55 5.52 0.30
CA ILE A 78 -0.26 5.13 1.68
C ILE A 78 -0.92 3.79 1.93
N LEU A 79 -0.16 2.80 2.40
CA LEU A 79 -0.65 1.45 2.61
C LEU A 79 -1.78 1.47 3.64
N SER A 80 -2.97 1.04 3.20
CA SER A 80 -4.15 0.97 4.04
C SER A 80 -4.31 -0.44 4.60
N TRP A 81 -4.32 -1.46 3.73
CA TRP A 81 -4.31 -2.87 4.13
C TRP A 81 -3.65 -3.77 3.07
N THR A 82 -3.33 -4.99 3.45
CA THR A 82 -2.76 -6.02 2.58
C THR A 82 -3.28 -7.40 2.96
N LYS A 83 -3.25 -8.32 2.01
CA LYS A 83 -3.46 -9.75 2.26
C LYS A 83 -2.14 -10.48 2.02
N GLY A 84 -1.42 -10.77 3.10
CA GLY A 84 -0.09 -11.36 3.05
C GLY A 84 0.98 -10.31 3.33
N VAL A 85 2.11 -10.44 2.64
CA VAL A 85 3.34 -9.67 2.90
C VAL A 85 3.73 -8.98 1.60
N ILE A 86 3.55 -7.66 1.52
CA ILE A 86 3.84 -6.86 0.33
C ILE A 86 5.30 -6.99 -0.09
N THR A 87 6.21 -7.11 0.88
CA THR A 87 7.64 -7.31 0.60
C THR A 87 7.97 -8.66 -0.05
N LEU A 88 7.00 -9.57 -0.14
CA LEU A 88 7.08 -10.82 -0.91
C LEU A 88 6.24 -10.78 -2.19
N GLY A 89 5.71 -9.61 -2.56
CA GLY A 89 4.91 -9.39 -3.76
C GLY A 89 3.40 -9.66 -3.61
N SER A 90 2.93 -9.86 -2.37
CA SER A 90 1.49 -9.97 -2.09
C SER A 90 0.72 -8.69 -2.46
N GLU A 91 -0.60 -8.84 -2.64
CA GLU A 91 -1.49 -7.72 -2.95
C GLU A 91 -1.55 -6.69 -1.81
N GLY A 92 -1.35 -5.43 -2.16
CA GLY A 92 -1.44 -4.29 -1.25
C GLY A 92 -2.44 -3.26 -1.76
N PHE A 93 -3.23 -2.72 -0.85
CA PHE A 93 -4.25 -1.71 -1.13
C PHE A 93 -3.85 -0.41 -0.44
N PHE A 94 -3.63 0.61 -1.26
CA PHE A 94 -3.11 1.89 -0.81
C PHE A 94 -4.16 2.98 -1.05
N THR A 95 -4.34 3.87 -0.09
CA THR A 95 -5.11 5.10 -0.29
C THR A 95 -4.32 6.01 -1.24
N GLU A 96 -4.92 6.40 -2.36
CA GLU A 96 -4.30 7.34 -3.29
C GLU A 96 -4.14 8.71 -2.65
N VAL A 97 -2.94 9.27 -2.66
CA VAL A 97 -2.64 10.57 -2.03
C VAL A 97 -3.15 11.74 -2.88
N HIS A 98 -3.07 11.62 -4.20
CA HIS A 98 -3.36 12.72 -5.13
C HIS A 98 -4.71 13.43 -4.86
N PRO A 99 -5.84 12.70 -4.69
CA PRO A 99 -7.14 13.32 -4.40
C PRO A 99 -7.20 14.11 -3.08
N TYR A 100 -6.32 13.81 -2.13
CA TYR A 100 -6.30 14.44 -0.79
C TYR A 100 -5.23 15.53 -0.66
N THR A 101 -4.39 15.75 -1.68
CA THR A 101 -3.28 16.72 -1.62
C THR A 101 -3.70 18.11 -1.14
N ARG A 102 -4.83 18.63 -1.62
CA ARG A 102 -5.35 19.93 -1.18
C ARG A 102 -5.63 19.97 0.32
N TRP A 103 -6.35 18.96 0.82
CA TRP A 103 -6.69 18.85 2.23
C TRP A 103 -5.44 18.68 3.10
N ILE A 104 -4.49 17.83 2.67
CA ILE A 104 -3.21 17.63 3.37
C ILE A 104 -2.46 18.96 3.51
N MET A 105 -2.32 19.73 2.42
CA MET A 105 -1.61 21.00 2.43
C MET A 105 -2.31 22.06 3.30
N GLU A 106 -3.64 22.03 3.38
CA GLU A 106 -4.42 22.90 4.27
C GLU A 106 -4.20 22.56 5.75
N ILE A 107 -4.15 21.27 6.10
CA ILE A 107 -3.83 20.86 7.47
C ILE A 107 -2.39 21.25 7.83
N MET A 108 -1.42 21.03 6.92
CA MET A 108 -0.02 21.39 7.14
C MET A 108 0.25 22.90 7.25
N SER A 109 -0.63 23.75 6.70
CA SER A 109 -0.46 25.20 6.80
C SER A 109 -1.13 25.79 8.04
N THR A 110 -2.06 25.06 8.65
CA THR A 110 -2.86 25.52 9.79
C THR A 110 -2.31 25.08 11.14
N HIS A 111 -1.45 24.06 11.18
CA HIS A 111 -0.84 23.49 12.38
C HIS A 111 0.68 23.36 12.19
#